data_AF-R7MIQ5-F1
#
_entry.id   AF-R7MIQ5-F1
#
_cell.length_a   1.000
_cell.length_b   1.000
_cell.length_c   1.000
_cell.angle_alpha   90.00
_cell.angle_beta   90.00
_cell.angle_gamma   90.00
#
_symmetry.space_group_name_H-M   'P 1'
#
loop_
_entity.id
_entity.type
_entity.pdbx_description
1 polymer ?
#
loop_
_entity_poly.entity_id
_entity_poly.type
_entity_poly.pdbx_seq_one_letter_code
_entity_poly.pdbx_strand_id
1 'polypeptide(L)'
;MNKISMLRSIVNNGWTIANRRAVCSRIGKSNFEEIANLAKKKGMTGDIFDYQMVKDELNPRNLSEVKKVLGVEEPVSESASIAFKRVKNANGEVEKQPISVNINATRDNAGMVTYNFWDGDKPIGFVQLEEHFHKKNGTSCRPGILLKDYPKFGIEGDRVIVHMLQNFDEKTYSGIGKLADKVAIQHCLLHGIEPNVVSEAAYQSHLAHFLRGKRFLPYRGEDFNKTFEQIAKTRVKGTHIDTSEYGTLFTYMPREMVQRLKAEVKNAPLFSYKV
;
A
#
# COMPACT_ATOMS: atom_id res chain seq x y z
N MET A 1 -26.02 -16.19 17.62
CA MET A 1 -24.82 -17.01 17.37
C MET A 1 -23.72 -16.08 16.87
N ASN A 2 -22.50 -16.10 17.42
CA ASN A 2 -21.42 -15.22 16.94
C ASN A 2 -21.03 -15.65 15.50
N LYS A 3 -20.88 -14.74 14.55
CA LYS A 3 -20.63 -15.04 13.11
C LYS A 3 -19.41 -15.95 12.89
N ILE A 4 -18.47 -15.93 13.82
CA ILE A 4 -17.28 -16.81 13.85
C ILE A 4 -17.63 -18.21 14.40
N SER A 5 -18.51 -18.33 15.40
CA SER A 5 -18.97 -19.64 15.90
C SER A 5 -19.90 -20.34 14.90
N MET A 6 -20.59 -19.57 14.06
CA MET A 6 -21.42 -20.02 12.95
C MET A 6 -20.57 -20.73 11.87
N LEU A 7 -19.47 -20.12 11.43
CA LEU A 7 -18.53 -20.72 10.47
C LEU A 7 -17.86 -21.99 11.03
N ARG A 8 -17.55 -22.02 12.34
CA ARG A 8 -17.01 -23.21 13.00
C ARG A 8 -18.00 -24.38 13.04
N SER A 9 -19.31 -24.14 13.06
CA SER A 9 -20.31 -25.21 13.01
C SER A 9 -20.44 -25.84 11.61
N ILE A 10 -20.21 -25.05 10.55
CA ILE A 10 -20.21 -25.48 9.15
C ILE A 10 -19.02 -26.41 8.86
N VAL A 11 -17.90 -26.23 9.56
CA VAL A 11 -16.68 -27.03 9.37
C VAL A 11 -16.85 -28.50 9.80
N ASN A 12 -17.86 -28.85 10.61
CA ASN A 12 -17.90 -30.13 11.33
C ASN A 12 -18.81 -31.23 10.77
N ASN A 13 -19.60 -31.00 9.71
CA ASN A 13 -20.51 -32.03 9.18
C ASN A 13 -20.26 -32.25 7.68
N GLY A 14 -20.29 -33.50 7.19
CA GLY A 14 -19.75 -33.92 5.89
C GLY A 14 -20.77 -34.07 4.75
N TRP A 15 -20.34 -33.74 3.53
CA TRP A 15 -21.08 -33.70 2.24
C TRP A 15 -22.27 -34.67 2.06
N THR A 16 -23.47 -34.12 1.82
CA THR A 16 -24.43 -34.75 0.89
C THR A 16 -25.13 -33.79 -0.08
N ILE A 17 -25.25 -34.27 -1.33
CA ILE A 17 -25.82 -33.64 -2.55
C ILE A 17 -27.30 -33.21 -2.41
N ALA A 18 -27.95 -33.52 -1.28
CA ALA A 18 -29.40 -33.42 -1.09
C ALA A 18 -30.00 -32.01 -1.31
N ASN A 19 -29.20 -30.94 -1.17
CA ASN A 19 -29.72 -29.57 -1.25
C ASN A 19 -29.31 -28.77 -2.51
N ARG A 20 -28.53 -29.33 -3.44
CA ARG A 20 -28.02 -28.58 -4.61
C ARG A 20 -29.12 -27.92 -5.43
N ARG A 21 -30.24 -28.62 -5.68
CA ARG A 21 -31.37 -28.06 -6.45
C ARG A 21 -32.00 -26.86 -5.75
N ALA A 22 -32.23 -26.94 -4.44
CA ALA A 22 -32.86 -25.87 -3.66
C ALA A 22 -31.95 -24.63 -3.50
N VAL A 23 -30.64 -24.84 -3.38
CA VAL A 23 -29.68 -23.72 -3.34
C VAL A 23 -29.56 -23.08 -4.74
N CYS A 24 -29.35 -23.88 -5.78
CA CYS A 24 -29.25 -23.39 -7.16
C CYS A 24 -30.52 -22.65 -7.62
N SER A 25 -31.72 -23.05 -7.20
CA SER A 25 -32.95 -22.32 -7.55
C SER A 25 -33.02 -20.93 -6.93
N ARG A 26 -32.26 -20.67 -5.85
CA ARG A 26 -32.36 -19.44 -5.06
C ARG A 26 -31.26 -18.44 -5.36
N ILE A 27 -30.04 -18.93 -5.51
CA ILE A 27 -28.87 -18.08 -5.80
C ILE A 27 -28.36 -18.23 -7.23
N GLY A 28 -28.91 -19.18 -7.99
CA GLY A 28 -28.44 -19.51 -9.33
C GLY A 28 -27.28 -20.51 -9.32
N LYS A 29 -27.27 -21.40 -10.32
CA LYS A 29 -26.27 -22.46 -10.46
C LYS A 29 -24.83 -21.93 -10.55
N SER A 30 -24.62 -20.84 -11.29
CA SER A 30 -23.29 -20.22 -11.45
C SER A 30 -22.72 -19.71 -10.12
N ASN A 31 -23.54 -19.05 -9.31
CA ASN A 31 -23.12 -18.56 -8.00
C ASN A 31 -22.85 -19.69 -7.00
N PHE A 32 -23.67 -20.74 -7.04
CA PHE A 32 -23.42 -21.95 -6.26
C PHE A 32 -22.08 -22.59 -6.63
N GLU A 33 -21.80 -22.73 -7.92
CA GLU A 33 -20.55 -23.34 -8.41
C GLU A 33 -19.32 -22.49 -8.06
N GLU A 34 -19.43 -21.16 -8.12
CA GLU A 34 -18.37 -20.24 -7.70
C GLU A 34 -18.06 -20.36 -6.20
N ILE A 35 -19.10 -20.35 -5.36
CA ILE A 35 -18.98 -20.51 -3.90
C ILE A 35 -18.38 -21.88 -3.55
N ALA A 36 -18.84 -22.94 -4.21
CA ALA A 36 -18.30 -24.29 -4.03
C ALA A 36 -16.83 -24.38 -4.43
N ASN A 37 -16.44 -23.73 -5.53
CA ASN A 37 -15.05 -23.68 -5.98
C ASN A 37 -14.15 -22.90 -5.01
N LEU A 38 -14.63 -21.77 -4.46
CA LEU A 38 -13.89 -20.99 -3.46
C LEU A 38 -13.69 -21.77 -2.16
N ALA A 39 -14.74 -22.44 -1.67
CA ALA A 39 -14.65 -23.30 -0.50
C ALA A 39 -13.67 -24.46 -0.72
N LYS A 40 -13.72 -25.10 -1.90
CA LYS A 40 -12.79 -26.18 -2.29
C LYS A 40 -11.34 -25.69 -2.32
N LYS A 41 -11.08 -24.48 -2.85
CA LYS A 41 -9.73 -23.87 -2.86
C LYS A 41 -9.18 -23.64 -1.44
N LYS A 42 -10.05 -23.37 -0.46
CA LYS A 42 -9.67 -23.19 0.95
C LYS A 42 -9.52 -24.50 1.72
N GLY A 43 -9.52 -25.65 1.05
CA GLY A 43 -9.42 -26.96 1.71
C GLY A 43 -10.62 -27.28 2.61
N MET A 44 -11.73 -26.54 2.45
CA MET A 44 -12.96 -26.80 3.21
C MET A 44 -13.62 -28.06 2.64
N THR A 45 -13.35 -29.20 3.28
CA THR A 45 -13.95 -30.48 2.92
C THR A 45 -15.04 -30.83 3.94
N GLY A 46 -16.29 -30.54 3.60
CA GLY A 46 -17.47 -30.84 4.42
C GLY A 46 -18.74 -30.18 3.85
N ASP A 47 -19.91 -30.47 4.40
CA ASP A 47 -21.19 -29.82 4.09
C ASP A 47 -21.06 -28.30 4.20
N ILE A 48 -21.34 -27.59 3.11
CA ILE A 48 -21.15 -26.14 3.09
C ILE A 48 -22.42 -25.41 3.62
N PHE A 49 -23.61 -26.03 3.55
CA PHE A 49 -24.87 -25.35 3.92
C PHE A 49 -25.96 -26.28 4.48
N ASP A 50 -26.46 -25.96 5.67
CA ASP A 50 -27.71 -26.52 6.20
C ASP A 50 -28.92 -25.95 5.43
N TYR A 51 -29.95 -26.77 5.14
CA TYR A 51 -31.12 -26.36 4.35
C TYR A 51 -31.83 -25.14 4.96
N GLN A 52 -31.90 -25.09 6.29
CA GLN A 52 -32.51 -23.97 6.99
C GLN A 52 -31.64 -22.70 6.88
N MET A 53 -30.31 -22.82 6.86
CA MET A 53 -29.38 -21.70 6.61
C MET A 53 -29.48 -21.16 5.18
N VAL A 54 -29.66 -22.04 4.17
CA VAL A 54 -29.93 -21.61 2.80
C VAL A 54 -31.22 -20.78 2.74
N LYS A 55 -32.19 -21.15 3.59
CA LYS A 55 -33.49 -20.50 3.61
C LYS A 55 -33.46 -19.09 4.16
N ASP A 56 -32.63 -18.86 5.16
CA ASP A 56 -32.65 -17.61 5.91
C ASP A 56 -31.51 -16.65 5.52
N GLU A 57 -30.35 -17.16 5.07
CA GLU A 57 -29.13 -16.34 4.89
C GLU A 57 -28.58 -16.29 3.46
N LEU A 58 -28.77 -17.34 2.63
CA LEU A 58 -28.35 -17.36 1.21
C LEU A 58 -29.45 -16.81 0.30
N ASN A 59 -29.71 -15.52 0.43
CA ASN A 59 -30.50 -14.77 -0.54
C ASN A 59 -29.57 -13.96 -1.47
N PRO A 60 -30.04 -13.53 -2.66
CA PRO A 60 -29.23 -12.76 -3.60
C PRO A 60 -28.62 -11.46 -3.03
N ARG A 61 -29.24 -10.86 -2.01
CA ARG A 61 -28.78 -9.61 -1.38
C ARG A 61 -27.51 -9.82 -0.52
N ASN A 62 -27.34 -11.00 0.06
CA ASN A 62 -26.21 -11.30 0.95
C ASN A 62 -25.06 -12.05 0.25
N LEU A 63 -25.23 -12.34 -1.04
CA LEU A 63 -24.33 -13.19 -1.81
C LEU A 63 -22.91 -12.60 -1.96
N SER A 64 -22.80 -11.27 -2.07
CA SER A 64 -21.50 -10.59 -2.19
C SER A 64 -20.65 -10.72 -0.92
N GLU A 65 -21.27 -10.70 0.26
CA GLU A 65 -20.56 -10.86 1.53
C GLU A 65 -20.08 -12.29 1.73
N VAL A 66 -20.92 -13.28 1.40
CA VAL A 66 -20.53 -14.70 1.45
C VAL A 66 -19.36 -14.98 0.51
N LYS A 67 -19.38 -14.41 -0.71
CA LYS A 67 -18.25 -14.49 -1.64
C LYS A 67 -16.99 -13.79 -1.11
N LYS A 68 -17.10 -12.65 -0.42
CA LYS A 68 -15.96 -11.97 0.20
C LYS A 68 -15.33 -12.80 1.33
N VAL A 69 -16.14 -13.40 2.19
CA VAL A 69 -15.67 -14.24 3.31
C VAL A 69 -14.98 -15.51 2.78
N LEU A 70 -15.56 -16.13 1.75
CA LEU A 70 -14.94 -17.28 1.08
C LEU A 70 -13.75 -16.88 0.18
N GLY A 71 -13.69 -15.62 -0.24
CA GLY A 71 -12.80 -15.11 -1.27
C GLY A 71 -11.59 -14.30 -0.79
N VAL A 72 -11.35 -14.09 0.52
CA VAL A 72 -10.12 -13.39 0.94
C VAL A 72 -9.52 -14.02 2.20
N GLU A 73 -8.54 -14.90 1.97
CA GLU A 73 -7.16 -14.68 2.42
C GLU A 73 -6.33 -15.24 1.26
N GLU A 74 -6.15 -14.42 0.22
CA GLU A 74 -5.15 -14.74 -0.79
C GLU A 74 -3.79 -14.37 -0.18
N PRO A 75 -2.79 -15.27 -0.22
CA PRO A 75 -1.43 -14.89 0.10
C PRO A 75 -1.06 -13.72 -0.82
N VAL A 76 -0.57 -12.65 -0.19
CA VAL A 76 -0.03 -11.47 -0.85
C VAL A 76 0.90 -11.96 -1.97
N SER A 77 0.55 -11.65 -3.23
CA SER A 77 1.34 -12.12 -4.37
C SER A 77 2.80 -11.69 -4.21
N GLU A 78 3.72 -12.55 -4.64
CA GLU A 78 5.19 -12.46 -4.47
C GLU A 78 5.86 -11.21 -5.10
N SER A 79 5.12 -10.14 -5.44
CA SER A 79 5.64 -8.95 -6.12
C SER A 79 5.25 -7.57 -5.53
N ALA A 80 4.49 -7.51 -4.43
CA ALA A 80 4.04 -6.21 -3.90
C ALA A 80 5.10 -5.51 -3.02
N SER A 81 5.84 -6.25 -2.20
CA SER A 81 6.72 -5.72 -1.15
C SER A 81 8.14 -5.46 -1.66
N ILE A 82 8.38 -4.35 -2.35
CA ILE A 82 9.72 -4.05 -2.91
C ILE A 82 10.64 -3.40 -1.85
N ALA A 83 10.92 -4.12 -0.78
CA ALA A 83 12.13 -3.93 0.00
C ALA A 83 13.13 -5.04 -0.31
N PHE A 84 14.40 -4.78 -0.06
CA PHE A 84 15.47 -5.75 -0.27
C PHE A 84 16.34 -5.85 0.97
N LYS A 85 16.76 -7.07 1.29
CA LYS A 85 17.81 -7.35 2.25
C LYS A 85 19.13 -7.50 1.51
N ARG A 86 20.16 -6.82 2.00
CA ARG A 86 21.53 -6.97 1.52
C ARG A 86 22.14 -8.18 2.20
N VAL A 87 22.48 -9.19 1.41
CA VAL A 87 23.09 -10.44 1.89
C VAL A 87 24.42 -10.64 1.19
N LYS A 88 25.38 -11.29 1.87
CA LYS A 88 26.63 -11.67 1.23
C LYS A 88 26.42 -13.00 0.51
N ASN A 89 26.77 -13.05 -0.76
CA ASN A 89 26.77 -14.30 -1.52
C ASN A 89 27.97 -15.17 -1.13
N ALA A 90 28.06 -16.38 -1.69
CA ALA A 90 29.15 -17.32 -1.45
C ALA A 90 30.55 -16.76 -1.80
N ASN A 91 30.61 -15.75 -2.67
CA ASN A 91 31.85 -15.09 -3.10
C ASN A 91 32.20 -13.87 -2.23
N GLY A 92 31.41 -13.58 -1.19
CA GLY A 92 31.60 -12.43 -0.29
C GLY A 92 31.08 -11.10 -0.85
N GLU A 93 30.46 -11.08 -2.03
CA GLU A 93 29.87 -9.90 -2.65
C GLU A 93 28.47 -9.62 -2.06
N VAL A 94 28.08 -8.34 -2.02
CA VAL A 94 26.77 -7.95 -1.51
C VAL A 94 25.71 -8.00 -2.61
N GLU A 95 24.75 -8.89 -2.47
CA GLU A 95 23.57 -8.99 -3.34
C GLU A 95 22.31 -8.44 -2.64
N LYS A 96 21.31 -8.04 -3.44
CA LYS A 96 20.01 -7.57 -2.95
C LYS A 96 18.97 -8.64 -3.17
N GLN A 97 18.52 -9.26 -2.09
CA GLN A 97 17.45 -10.24 -2.10
C GLN A 97 16.10 -9.54 -1.81
N PRO A 98 15.07 -9.71 -2.65
CA PRO A 98 13.74 -9.19 -2.33
C PRO A 98 13.18 -9.89 -1.08
N ILE A 99 12.44 -9.17 -0.26
CA ILE A 99 11.81 -9.71 0.95
C ILE A 99 10.32 -9.40 0.98
N SER A 100 9.54 -10.28 1.60
CA SER A 100 8.18 -9.93 2.00
C SER A 100 8.24 -8.94 3.16
N VAL A 101 7.44 -7.88 3.07
CA VAL A 101 7.34 -6.86 4.11
C VAL A 101 5.91 -6.86 4.63
N ASN A 102 5.77 -7.10 5.93
CA ASN A 102 4.50 -6.92 6.62
C ASN A 102 4.30 -5.43 6.89
N ILE A 103 3.12 -4.93 6.54
CA ILE A 103 2.77 -3.51 6.71
C ILE A 103 1.59 -3.43 7.67
N ASN A 104 1.78 -2.72 8.77
CA ASN A 104 0.68 -2.35 9.67
C ASN A 104 0.49 -0.83 9.65
N ALA A 105 -0.74 -0.39 9.87
CA ALA A 105 -1.08 1.02 9.94
C ALA A 105 -1.56 1.38 11.35
N THR A 106 -1.15 2.54 11.82
CA THR A 106 -1.58 3.14 13.07
C THR A 106 -1.96 4.58 12.80
N ARG A 107 -2.96 5.11 13.50
CA ARG A 107 -3.37 6.51 13.41
C ARG A 107 -3.18 7.18 14.76
N ASP A 108 -2.54 8.33 14.78
CA ASP A 108 -2.37 9.11 16.02
C ASP A 108 -3.51 10.10 16.25
N ASN A 109 -3.53 10.70 17.44
CA ASN A 109 -4.54 11.69 17.85
C ASN A 109 -4.47 12.99 17.04
N ALA A 110 -3.37 13.24 16.32
CA ALA A 110 -3.22 14.39 15.42
C ALA A 110 -3.76 14.09 14.01
N GLY A 111 -4.26 12.88 13.77
CA GLY A 111 -4.83 12.46 12.49
C GLY A 111 -3.79 11.96 11.48
N MET A 112 -2.53 11.81 11.89
CA MET A 112 -1.48 11.24 11.05
C MET A 112 -1.62 9.73 10.96
N VAL A 113 -1.34 9.17 9.79
CA VAL A 113 -1.33 7.71 9.56
C VAL A 113 0.11 7.25 9.38
N THR A 114 0.57 6.39 10.29
CA THR A 114 1.90 5.77 10.22
C THR A 114 1.77 4.33 9.75
N TYR A 115 2.43 4.02 8.64
CA TYR A 115 2.60 2.66 8.13
C TYR A 115 3.97 2.14 8.52
N ASN A 116 4.03 1.14 9.41
CA ASN A 116 5.29 0.53 9.81
C ASN A 116 5.59 -0.70 8.94
N PHE A 117 6.87 -0.89 8.64
CA PHE A 117 7.39 -1.96 7.79
C PHE A 117 8.15 -2.97 8.63
N TRP A 118 7.87 -4.26 8.42
CA TRP A 118 8.43 -5.35 9.19
C TRP A 118 8.96 -6.48 8.31
N ASP A 119 10.13 -7.01 8.67
CA ASP A 119 10.72 -8.26 8.16
C ASP A 119 10.55 -9.33 9.26
N GLY A 120 9.50 -10.16 9.15
CA GLY A 120 9.05 -10.98 10.26
C GLY A 120 8.63 -10.11 11.45
N ASP A 121 9.27 -10.33 12.61
CA ASP A 121 9.07 -9.55 13.84
C ASP A 121 10.04 -8.36 13.97
N LYS A 122 10.93 -8.14 12.99
CA LYS A 122 11.91 -7.05 13.02
C LYS A 122 11.34 -5.80 12.36
N PRO A 123 11.27 -4.65 13.05
CA PRO A 123 10.90 -3.38 12.42
C PRO A 123 12.05 -2.90 11.52
N ILE A 124 11.75 -2.59 10.26
CA ILE A 124 12.76 -2.17 9.27
C ILE A 124 12.59 -0.71 8.83
N GLY A 125 11.45 -0.09 9.11
CA GLY A 125 11.22 1.32 8.82
C GLY A 125 9.76 1.71 8.92
N PHE A 126 9.44 2.94 8.54
CA PHE A 126 8.07 3.42 8.46
C PHE A 126 7.92 4.57 7.47
N VAL A 127 6.67 4.86 7.11
CA VAL A 127 6.26 6.12 6.49
C VAL A 127 5.08 6.71 7.26
N GLN A 128 5.14 8.01 7.53
CA GLN A 128 4.05 8.76 8.15
C GLN A 128 3.43 9.70 7.11
N LEU A 129 2.10 9.64 7.01
CA LEU A 129 1.28 10.38 6.08
C LEU A 129 0.35 11.34 6.82
N GLU A 130 0.22 12.57 6.32
CA GLU A 130 -0.87 13.47 6.66
C GLU A 130 -1.89 13.51 5.53
N GLU A 131 -3.16 13.38 5.90
CA GLU A 131 -4.28 13.45 4.98
C GLU A 131 -4.79 14.89 4.89
N HIS A 132 -4.80 15.46 3.69
CA HIS A 132 -5.48 16.71 3.38
C HIS A 132 -6.58 16.43 2.36
N PHE A 133 -7.64 15.76 2.82
CA PHE A 133 -8.80 15.44 2.00
C PHE A 133 -9.97 16.33 2.38
N HIS A 134 -10.62 16.92 1.37
CA HIS A 134 -11.83 17.72 1.48
C HIS A 134 -11.76 18.86 2.52
N LYS A 135 -10.55 19.27 2.90
CA LYS A 135 -10.34 20.31 3.91
C LYS A 135 -10.58 21.66 3.23
N LYS A 136 -11.49 22.47 3.77
CA LYS A 136 -11.59 23.89 3.40
C LYS A 136 -10.22 24.54 3.60
N ASN A 137 -9.79 25.33 2.62
CA ASN A 137 -8.51 26.05 2.60
C ASN A 137 -8.07 26.50 4.01
N GLY A 138 -6.87 26.10 4.43
CA GLY A 138 -6.22 26.64 5.63
C GLY A 138 -6.12 25.72 6.85
N THR A 139 -5.70 24.46 6.70
CA THR A 139 -5.16 23.73 7.85
C THR A 139 -3.80 24.27 8.26
N SER A 140 -3.66 24.54 9.55
CA SER A 140 -2.57 25.20 10.29
C SER A 140 -1.20 24.50 10.26
N CYS A 141 -0.96 23.55 9.36
CA CYS A 141 0.24 22.74 9.39
C CYS A 141 1.36 23.37 8.55
N ARG A 142 2.55 23.46 9.15
CA ARG A 142 3.77 23.82 8.44
C ARG A 142 4.33 22.56 7.76
N PRO A 143 4.90 22.68 6.54
CA PRO A 143 5.18 23.89 5.81
C PRO A 143 4.08 24.21 4.79
N GLY A 144 3.51 25.41 4.88
CA GLY A 144 2.39 25.84 4.02
C GLY A 144 2.69 25.80 2.51
N ILE A 145 3.97 25.70 2.13
CA ILE A 145 4.38 25.48 0.74
C ILE A 145 3.85 24.15 0.17
N LEU A 146 3.70 23.09 0.98
CA LEU A 146 3.16 21.80 0.53
C LEU A 146 1.63 21.83 0.37
N LEU A 147 0.98 22.80 1.03
CA LEU A 147 -0.47 23.02 0.96
C LEU A 147 -0.88 23.96 -0.18
N LYS A 148 0.08 24.69 -0.77
CA LYS A 148 -0.20 25.55 -1.91
C LYS A 148 -0.48 24.71 -3.16
N ASP A 149 -1.39 25.18 -4.00
CA ASP A 149 -1.61 24.62 -5.33
C ASP A 149 -0.51 25.03 -6.31
N TYR A 150 -0.02 24.06 -7.07
CA TYR A 150 0.88 24.24 -8.19
C TYR A 150 0.32 23.53 -9.43
N PRO A 151 -0.66 24.15 -10.12
CA PRO A 151 -1.30 23.57 -11.31
C PRO A 151 -0.30 23.11 -12.38
N LYS A 152 0.76 23.90 -12.60
CA LYS A 152 1.84 23.59 -13.55
C LYS A 152 2.53 22.25 -13.28
N PHE A 153 2.51 21.78 -12.02
CA PHE A 153 3.12 20.52 -11.60
C PHE A 153 2.08 19.43 -11.34
N GLY A 154 0.79 19.69 -11.60
CA GLY A 154 -0.31 18.76 -11.35
C GLY A 154 -0.64 18.57 -9.87
N ILE A 155 -0.34 19.58 -9.03
CA ILE A 155 -0.57 19.55 -7.58
C ILE A 155 -1.71 20.50 -7.25
N GLU A 156 -2.92 19.98 -7.13
CA GLU A 156 -4.12 20.78 -6.82
C GLU A 156 -5.06 20.02 -5.89
N GLY A 157 -5.73 20.73 -4.98
CA GLY A 157 -6.76 20.16 -4.11
C GLY A 157 -6.24 19.07 -3.15
N ASP A 158 -7.04 18.01 -3.00
CA ASP A 158 -6.80 16.92 -2.05
C ASP A 158 -5.44 16.25 -2.27
N ARG A 159 -4.72 15.97 -1.17
CA ARG A 159 -3.38 15.37 -1.24
C ARG A 159 -3.00 14.64 0.03
N VAL A 160 -1.98 13.79 -0.11
CA VAL A 160 -1.22 13.21 0.99
C VAL A 160 0.12 13.91 1.11
N ILE A 161 0.49 14.27 2.33
CA ILE A 161 1.84 14.74 2.65
C ILE A 161 2.61 13.60 3.32
N VAL A 162 3.77 13.23 2.77
CA VAL A 162 4.71 12.36 3.50
C VAL A 162 5.53 13.24 4.43
N HIS A 163 5.25 13.13 5.73
CA HIS A 163 5.96 13.87 6.78
C HIS A 163 7.29 13.25 7.13
N MET A 164 7.27 11.94 7.37
CA MET A 164 8.44 11.20 7.80
C MET A 164 8.58 9.90 7.03
N LEU A 165 9.82 9.57 6.71
CA LEU A 165 10.23 8.32 6.09
C LEU A 165 11.54 7.90 6.75
N GLN A 166 11.54 6.73 7.40
CA GLN A 166 12.73 6.21 8.04
C GLN A 166 13.02 4.79 7.57
N ASN A 167 14.29 4.53 7.29
CA ASN A 167 14.85 3.19 7.22
C ASN A 167 15.68 2.97 8.49
N PHE A 168 15.30 2.02 9.35
CA PHE A 168 15.97 1.83 10.63
C PHE A 168 17.34 1.17 10.50
N ASP A 169 17.60 0.49 9.39
CA ASP A 169 18.85 -0.22 9.16
C ASP A 169 19.19 -0.17 7.67
N GLU A 170 19.68 1.00 7.23
CA GLU A 170 20.02 1.25 5.83
C GLU A 170 21.20 0.43 5.30
N LYS A 171 22.00 -0.15 6.20
CA LYS A 171 23.10 -1.07 5.86
C LYS A 171 22.54 -2.41 5.43
N THR A 172 21.55 -2.93 6.16
CA THR A 172 20.92 -4.22 5.85
C THR A 172 19.82 -4.06 4.81
N TYR A 173 18.93 -3.09 4.95
CA TYR A 173 17.73 -2.96 4.12
C TYR A 173 17.82 -1.82 3.12
N SER A 174 17.23 -2.04 1.94
CA SER A 174 17.07 -1.02 0.89
C SER A 174 15.67 -1.11 0.28
N GLY A 175 15.28 -0.11 -0.51
CA GLY A 175 13.96 -0.08 -1.15
C GLY A 175 12.84 0.52 -0.30
N ILE A 176 13.07 0.78 0.99
CA ILE A 176 12.09 1.38 1.93
C ILE A 176 11.43 2.64 1.37
N GLY A 177 12.18 3.54 0.74
CA GLY A 177 11.59 4.73 0.11
C GLY A 177 10.65 4.41 -1.06
N LYS A 178 10.97 3.42 -1.90
CA LYS A 178 10.07 2.99 -2.99
C LYS A 178 8.80 2.34 -2.43
N LEU A 179 8.94 1.56 -1.36
CA LEU A 179 7.81 0.99 -0.64
C LEU A 179 6.89 2.09 -0.10
N ALA A 180 7.47 3.10 0.57
CA ALA A 180 6.75 4.26 1.07
C ALA A 180 6.00 5.03 -0.03
N ASP A 181 6.63 5.18 -1.20
CA ASP A 181 5.97 5.83 -2.35
C ASP A 181 4.73 5.05 -2.81
N LYS A 182 4.80 3.71 -2.85
CA LYS A 182 3.64 2.85 -3.16
C LYS A 182 2.55 2.92 -2.09
N VAL A 183 2.95 2.93 -0.81
CA VAL A 183 2.02 3.08 0.33
C VAL A 183 1.22 4.37 0.19
N ALA A 184 1.87 5.50 -0.10
CA ALA A 184 1.19 6.78 -0.27
C ALA A 184 0.19 6.75 -1.45
N ILE A 185 0.58 6.16 -2.58
CA ILE A 185 -0.33 6.00 -3.74
C ILE A 185 -1.53 5.13 -3.36
N GLN A 186 -1.30 3.97 -2.73
CA GLN A 186 -2.36 3.07 -2.34
C GLN A 186 -3.31 3.70 -1.32
N HIS A 187 -2.76 4.46 -0.38
CA HIS A 187 -3.53 5.19 0.61
C HIS A 187 -4.48 6.21 -0.04
N CYS A 188 -4.02 6.98 -1.03
CA CYS A 188 -4.87 7.86 -1.83
C CYS A 188 -6.02 7.09 -2.52
N LEU A 189 -5.69 5.97 -3.18
CA LEU A 189 -6.68 5.18 -3.93
C LEU A 189 -7.75 4.57 -3.01
N LEU A 190 -7.38 4.13 -1.80
CA LEU A 190 -8.32 3.60 -0.81
C LEU A 190 -9.29 4.67 -0.28
N HIS A 191 -8.85 5.92 -0.24
CA HIS A 191 -9.68 7.08 0.11
C HIS A 191 -10.47 7.65 -1.07
N GLY A 192 -10.33 7.07 -2.26
CA GLY A 192 -11.10 7.49 -3.44
C GLY A 192 -10.64 8.83 -4.03
N ILE A 193 -9.44 9.28 -3.71
CA ILE A 193 -8.85 10.50 -4.29
C ILE A 193 -7.84 10.15 -5.39
N GLU A 194 -7.67 11.04 -6.37
CA GLU A 194 -6.58 10.91 -7.32
C GLU A 194 -5.25 11.10 -6.58
N PRO A 195 -4.24 10.22 -6.76
CA PRO A 195 -3.02 10.35 -5.99
C PRO A 195 -2.27 11.66 -6.30
N ASN A 196 -2.25 12.54 -5.31
CA ASN A 196 -1.47 13.76 -5.27
C ASN A 196 -0.60 13.69 -4.01
N VAL A 197 0.70 13.45 -4.18
CA VAL A 197 1.61 13.17 -3.07
C VAL A 197 2.76 14.17 -3.08
N VAL A 198 2.89 14.89 -1.97
CA VAL A 198 3.96 15.85 -1.72
C VAL A 198 4.73 15.46 -0.46
N SER A 199 5.97 15.93 -0.31
CA SER A 199 6.81 15.54 0.82
C SER A 199 7.96 16.49 1.07
N GLU A 200 8.48 16.51 2.29
CA GLU A 200 9.77 17.13 2.59
C GLU A 200 10.91 16.15 2.28
N ALA A 201 11.97 16.67 1.67
CA ALA A 201 13.25 16.00 1.57
C ALA A 201 14.16 16.62 2.64
N ALA A 202 14.45 15.83 3.67
CA ALA A 202 15.38 16.21 4.72
C ALA A 202 16.83 16.24 4.20
N TYR A 203 17.72 16.78 5.03
CA TYR A 203 19.18 16.78 4.81
C TYR A 203 19.67 15.41 4.31
N GLN A 204 20.62 15.44 3.37
CA GLN A 204 21.25 14.24 2.78
C GLN A 204 20.33 13.32 1.96
N SER A 205 19.03 13.60 1.85
CA SER A 205 18.07 12.72 1.16
C SER A 205 17.72 13.16 -0.27
N HIS A 206 18.09 14.37 -0.67
CA HIS A 206 17.61 14.99 -1.91
C HIS A 206 17.86 14.15 -3.16
N LEU A 207 19.11 13.71 -3.36
CA LEU A 207 19.46 12.89 -4.52
C LEU A 207 18.70 11.56 -4.52
N ALA A 208 18.47 10.96 -3.35
CA ALA A 208 17.68 9.74 -3.23
C ALA A 208 16.21 9.95 -3.64
N HIS A 209 15.61 11.10 -3.29
CA HIS A 209 14.28 11.47 -3.77
C HIS A 209 14.26 11.67 -5.29
N PHE A 210 15.23 12.41 -5.84
CA PHE A 210 15.34 12.66 -7.28
C PHE A 210 15.41 11.35 -8.09
N LEU A 211 16.25 10.41 -7.64
CA LEU A 211 16.44 9.12 -8.30
C LEU A 211 15.28 8.16 -8.21
N ARG A 212 14.42 8.29 -7.21
CA ARG A 212 13.16 7.55 -7.15
C ARG A 212 12.15 8.04 -8.19
N GLY A 213 12.38 9.22 -8.74
CA GLY A 213 11.53 9.87 -9.73
C GLY A 213 10.79 11.10 -9.19
N LYS A 214 11.02 11.50 -7.93
CA LYS A 214 10.42 12.74 -7.41
C LYS A 214 11.07 13.97 -8.03
N ARG A 215 10.35 15.08 -7.97
CA ARG A 215 10.81 16.39 -8.39
C ARG A 215 10.67 17.40 -7.27
N PHE A 216 11.43 18.47 -7.35
CA PHE A 216 11.49 19.52 -6.35
C PHE A 216 10.59 20.68 -6.77
N LEU A 217 9.84 21.21 -5.81
CA LEU A 217 9.15 22.48 -5.97
C LEU A 217 10.20 23.61 -6.02
N PRO A 218 10.00 24.66 -6.83
CA PRO A 218 10.82 25.85 -6.77
C PRO A 218 10.80 26.44 -5.36
N TYR A 219 11.97 26.64 -4.77
CA TYR A 219 12.11 27.16 -3.41
C TYR A 219 13.24 28.18 -3.38
N ARG A 220 13.02 29.31 -2.72
CA ARG A 220 13.97 30.45 -2.65
C ARG A 220 14.44 30.97 -4.02
N GLY A 221 13.61 30.83 -5.05
CA GLY A 221 13.92 31.27 -6.42
C GLY A 221 14.78 30.29 -7.22
N GLU A 222 15.10 29.13 -6.67
CA GLU A 222 15.95 28.13 -7.31
C GLU A 222 15.16 26.93 -7.84
N ASP A 223 15.60 26.39 -8.98
CA ASP A 223 15.12 25.12 -9.54
C ASP A 223 16.17 24.02 -9.30
N PHE A 224 16.02 23.34 -8.16
CA PHE A 224 16.93 22.27 -7.74
C PHE A 224 16.88 21.02 -8.63
N ASN A 225 15.88 20.89 -9.52
CA ASN A 225 15.79 19.72 -10.39
C ASN A 225 16.99 19.63 -11.33
N LYS A 226 17.45 20.77 -11.88
CA LYS A 226 18.65 20.82 -12.75
C LYS A 226 19.92 20.48 -11.98
N THR A 227 20.03 20.97 -10.75
CA THR A 227 21.16 20.66 -9.86
C THR A 227 21.28 19.16 -9.61
N PHE A 228 20.19 18.52 -9.20
CA PHE A 228 20.21 17.07 -8.93
C PHE A 228 20.30 16.22 -10.19
N GLU A 229 19.81 16.71 -11.33
CA GLU A 229 20.04 16.06 -12.63
C GLU A 229 21.54 16.00 -12.95
N GLN A 230 22.25 17.12 -12.78
CA GLN A 230 23.69 17.18 -13.03
C GLN A 230 24.47 16.28 -12.07
N ILE A 231 24.16 16.34 -10.77
CA ILE A 231 24.77 15.46 -9.75
C ILE A 231 24.50 13.99 -10.08
N ALA A 232 23.28 13.65 -10.53
CA ALA A 232 22.92 12.28 -10.88
C ALA A 232 23.70 11.74 -12.09
N LYS A 233 24.08 12.60 -13.05
CA LYS A 233 24.87 12.22 -14.24
C LYS A 233 26.34 11.99 -13.92
N THR A 234 26.92 12.78 -13.02
CA THR A 234 28.37 12.75 -12.74
C THR A 234 28.77 11.85 -11.58
N ARG A 235 27.80 11.36 -10.79
CA ARG A 235 28.12 10.54 -9.63
C ARG A 235 28.70 9.18 -9.99
N VAL A 236 29.48 8.65 -9.06
CA VAL A 236 29.80 7.22 -9.00
C VAL A 236 28.59 6.47 -8.43
N LYS A 237 28.14 5.40 -9.10
CA LYS A 237 27.01 4.61 -8.59
C LYS A 237 27.40 3.94 -7.27
N GLY A 238 26.51 4.01 -6.28
CA GLY A 238 26.71 3.38 -4.97
C GLY A 238 27.39 4.27 -3.94
N THR A 239 27.88 5.46 -4.32
CA THR A 239 28.38 6.44 -3.35
C THR A 239 27.25 7.26 -2.76
N HIS A 240 27.33 7.52 -1.45
CA HIS A 240 26.50 8.53 -0.82
C HIS A 240 27.03 9.91 -1.23
N ILE A 241 26.12 10.82 -1.58
CA ILE A 241 26.45 12.20 -1.88
C ILE A 241 25.76 13.06 -0.83
N ASP A 242 26.57 13.74 -0.03
CA ASP A 242 26.07 14.69 0.94
C ASP A 242 25.40 15.85 0.20
N THR A 243 24.14 16.11 0.55
CA THR A 243 23.32 17.19 -0.02
C THR A 243 22.77 18.09 1.10
N SER A 244 23.43 18.11 2.26
CA SER A 244 22.98 18.88 3.44
C SER A 244 23.00 20.39 3.21
N GLU A 245 23.89 20.89 2.36
CA GLU A 245 24.04 22.32 2.05
C GLU A 245 22.75 22.96 1.51
N TYR A 246 21.89 22.17 0.86
CA TYR A 246 20.62 22.66 0.29
C TYR A 246 19.49 22.80 1.32
N GLY A 247 19.74 22.44 2.59
CA GLY A 247 18.74 22.51 3.66
C GLY A 247 17.60 21.50 3.47
N THR A 248 16.39 21.87 3.88
CA THR A 248 15.17 21.10 3.58
C THR A 248 14.56 21.60 2.29
N LEU A 249 14.29 20.69 1.36
CA LEU A 249 13.60 20.99 0.10
C LEU A 249 12.25 20.28 0.01
N PHE A 250 11.35 20.86 -0.78
CA PHE A 250 9.99 20.37 -0.94
C PHE A 250 9.85 19.58 -2.24
N THR A 251 9.22 18.43 -2.18
CA THR A 251 9.14 17.47 -3.29
C THR A 251 7.72 17.09 -3.60
N TYR A 252 7.51 16.62 -4.83
CA TYR A 252 6.25 16.06 -5.30
C TYR A 252 6.50 14.83 -6.17
N MET A 253 5.48 13.99 -6.29
CA MET A 253 5.46 12.92 -7.29
C MET A 253 4.93 13.49 -8.62
N PRO A 254 5.75 13.54 -9.68
CA PRO A 254 5.26 14.00 -10.98
C PRO A 254 4.29 12.98 -11.59
N ARG A 255 3.47 13.42 -12.55
CA ARG A 255 2.35 12.65 -13.11
C ARG A 255 2.78 11.29 -13.66
N GLU A 256 3.93 11.21 -14.32
CA GLU A 256 4.47 9.96 -14.86
C GLU A 256 4.82 8.96 -13.76
N MET A 257 5.32 9.43 -12.61
CA MET A 257 5.61 8.59 -11.45
C MET A 257 4.30 8.09 -10.82
N VAL A 258 3.31 8.98 -10.67
CA VAL A 258 1.98 8.62 -10.15
C VAL A 258 1.32 7.56 -11.02
N GLN A 259 1.28 7.74 -12.34
CA GLN A 259 0.66 6.78 -13.25
C GLN A 259 1.31 5.40 -13.20
N ARG A 260 2.65 5.36 -13.20
CA ARG A 260 3.42 4.12 -13.06
C ARG A 260 3.09 3.42 -11.74
N LEU A 261 3.20 4.11 -10.61
CA LEU A 261 2.97 3.52 -9.29
C LEU A 261 1.51 3.11 -9.08
N LYS A 262 0.55 3.87 -9.63
CA LYS A 262 -0.87 3.53 -9.62
C LYS A 262 -1.14 2.21 -10.35
N ALA A 263 -0.48 1.97 -11.49
CA ALA A 263 -0.56 0.70 -12.19
C ALA A 263 0.06 -0.45 -11.38
N GLU A 264 1.25 -0.23 -10.81
CA GLU A 264 1.92 -1.23 -9.96
C GLU A 264 1.05 -1.63 -8.76
N VAL A 265 0.48 -0.67 -8.04
CA VAL A 265 -0.38 -0.91 -6.87
C VAL A 265 -1.70 -1.59 -7.25
N LYS A 266 -2.31 -1.24 -8.39
CA LYS A 266 -3.54 -1.90 -8.85
C LYS A 266 -3.30 -3.39 -9.19
N ASN A 267 -2.14 -3.70 -9.75
CA ASN A 267 -1.78 -5.08 -10.11
C ASN A 267 -1.35 -5.90 -8.89
N ALA A 268 -0.64 -5.28 -7.95
CA ALA A 268 -0.14 -5.93 -6.73
C ALA A 268 -0.34 -5.00 -5.52
N PRO A 269 -1.54 -4.99 -4.91
CA PRO A 269 -1.82 -4.18 -3.73
C PRO A 269 -0.95 -4.60 -2.54
N LEU A 270 -0.46 -3.62 -1.78
CA LEU A 270 0.36 -3.84 -0.58
C LEU A 270 -0.48 -4.27 0.64
N PHE A 271 -1.71 -3.77 0.77
CA PHE A 271 -2.60 -4.04 1.90
C PHE A 271 -4.09 -3.90 1.50
N SER A 272 -4.98 -4.63 2.15
CA SER A 272 -6.38 -4.78 1.75
C SER A 272 -7.38 -3.89 2.48
N TYR A 273 -6.96 -3.10 3.47
CA TYR A 273 -7.87 -2.35 4.35
C TYR A 273 -7.88 -0.84 4.10
N LYS A 274 -9.06 -0.23 4.24
CA LYS A 274 -9.19 1.19 4.55
C LYS A 274 -8.91 1.36 6.05
N VAL A 275 -7.97 2.23 6.41
CA VAL A 275 -7.74 2.67 7.80
C VAL A 275 -8.82 3.65 8.19
#